data_AF-A0A1G3PLH8-F1
#
_entry.id   AF-A0A1G3PLH8-F1
#
_cell.length_a   1.000
_cell.length_b   1.000
_cell.length_c   1.000
_cell.angle_alpha   90.00
_cell.angle_beta   90.00
_cell.angle_gamma   90.00
#
_symmetry.space_group_name_H-M   'P 1'
#
loop_
_entity.id
_entity.type
_entity.pdbx_description
1 polymer ?
#
loop_
_entity_poly.entity_id
_entity_poly.type
_entity_poly.pdbx_seq_one_letter_code
_entity_poly.pdbx_strand_id
1 'polypeptide(L)'
;MQLNNEQKDWYEQKKKDTLDLISSAITDIIDVAQEVSGFINGEIEVDHQIVSSVVDRYLRDVLRIRFYHHEIAHIDCHKISGYLTYWICKLKPLKVMKSAYQKNLKFSHLINENLAWNLSITRINYQKQPPYKTIVQNNNFILYFLYTLHYRPINPDSLSITYYLLDKKEQLD
;
A
#
# COMPACT_ATOMS: atom_id res chain seq x y z
N MET A 1 -18.41 -7.66 -16.06
CA MET A 1 -18.77 -6.26 -16.36
C MET A 1 -17.97 -5.84 -17.57
N GLN A 2 -18.62 -5.47 -18.68
CA GLN A 2 -17.93 -4.98 -19.88
C GLN A 2 -17.73 -3.47 -19.75
N LEU A 3 -16.49 -3.01 -19.89
CA LEU A 3 -16.16 -1.58 -19.88
C LEU A 3 -16.42 -0.99 -21.28
N ASN A 4 -16.99 0.21 -21.34
CA ASN A 4 -17.01 1.00 -22.58
C ASN A 4 -15.60 1.52 -22.91
N ASN A 5 -15.40 2.12 -24.09
CA ASN A 5 -14.05 2.53 -24.53
C ASN A 5 -13.43 3.60 -23.61
N GLU A 6 -14.19 4.61 -23.20
CA GLU A 6 -13.70 5.63 -22.25
C GLU A 6 -13.29 5.03 -20.89
N GLN A 7 -14.02 4.03 -20.41
CA GLN A 7 -13.71 3.33 -19.17
C GLN A 7 -12.47 2.45 -19.29
N LYS A 8 -12.23 1.85 -20.46
CA LYS A 8 -11.00 1.09 -20.74
C LYS A 8 -9.79 2.01 -20.75
N ASP A 9 -9.88 3.14 -21.45
CA ASP A 9 -8.79 4.12 -21.52
C ASP A 9 -8.46 4.69 -20.14
N TRP A 10 -9.49 5.04 -19.36
CA TRP A 10 -9.32 5.45 -17.96
C TRP A 10 -8.66 4.37 -17.11
N TYR A 11 -9.06 3.10 -17.28
CA TYR A 11 -8.51 1.98 -16.53
C TYR A 11 -7.04 1.75 -16.85
N GLU A 12 -6.67 1.70 -18.13
CA GLU A 12 -5.28 1.48 -18.56
C GLU A 12 -4.38 2.63 -18.12
N GLN A 13 -4.84 3.88 -18.23
CA GLN A 13 -4.09 5.02 -17.71
C GLN A 13 -3.88 4.93 -16.19
N LYS A 14 -4.94 4.62 -15.43
CA LYS A 14 -4.84 4.51 -13.97
C LYS A 14 -4.02 3.32 -13.51
N LYS A 15 -4.02 2.23 -14.28
CA LYS A 15 -3.15 1.07 -14.10
C LYS A 15 -1.70 1.46 -14.24
N LYS A 16 -1.35 2.16 -15.33
CA LYS A 16 0.01 2.69 -15.53
C LYS A 16 0.44 3.61 -14.40
N ASP A 17 -0.34 4.65 -14.10
CA ASP A 17 -0.06 5.62 -13.03
C ASP A 17 0.23 4.93 -11.70
N THR A 18 -0.52 3.87 -11.39
CA THR A 18 -0.41 3.18 -10.09
C THR A 18 0.71 2.16 -10.06
N LEU A 19 1.04 1.52 -11.19
CA LEU A 19 2.25 0.72 -11.31
C LEU A 19 3.50 1.58 -11.08
N ASP A 20 3.54 2.77 -11.66
CA ASP A 20 4.65 3.72 -11.49
C ASP A 20 4.78 4.14 -10.01
N LEU A 21 3.65 4.48 -9.38
CA LEU A 21 3.63 4.84 -7.96
C LEU A 21 4.08 3.71 -7.04
N ILE A 22 3.58 2.48 -7.25
CA ILE A 22 3.99 1.30 -6.46
C ILE A 22 5.47 1.02 -6.66
N SER A 23 5.97 1.11 -7.90
CA SER A 23 7.38 0.87 -8.21
C SER A 23 8.27 1.87 -7.49
N SER A 24 7.90 3.16 -7.48
CA SER A 24 8.61 4.19 -6.70
C SER A 24 8.62 3.87 -5.20
N ALA A 25 7.47 3.53 -4.62
CA ALA A 25 7.37 3.21 -3.19
C ALA A 25 8.15 1.94 -2.81
N ILE A 26 8.25 0.96 -3.70
CA ILE A 26 9.07 -0.24 -3.51
C ILE A 26 10.55 0.14 -3.48
N THR A 27 11.01 0.98 -4.42
CA THR A 27 12.39 1.48 -4.42
C THR A 27 12.71 2.20 -3.11
N ASP A 28 11.85 3.13 -2.68
CA ASP A 28 12.03 3.86 -1.42
C ASP A 28 12.14 2.92 -0.21
N ILE A 29 11.36 1.83 -0.20
CA ILE A 29 11.39 0.85 0.89
C ILE A 29 12.63 -0.02 0.86
N ILE A 30 13.11 -0.39 -0.32
CA ILE A 30 14.36 -1.12 -0.45
C ILE A 30 15.50 -0.25 0.06
N ASP A 31 15.57 1.02 -0.34
CA ASP A 31 16.59 1.97 0.11
C ASP A 31 16.55 2.14 1.64
N VAL A 32 15.36 2.30 2.20
CA VAL A 32 15.14 2.39 3.65
C VAL A 32 15.52 1.10 4.38
N ALA A 33 15.20 -0.07 3.82
CA ALA A 33 15.56 -1.36 4.39
C ALA A 33 17.09 -1.54 4.43
N GLN A 34 17.79 -1.04 3.41
CA GLN A 34 19.25 -1.03 3.38
C GLN A 34 19.82 -0.13 4.46
N GLU A 35 19.32 1.11 4.56
CA GLU A 35 19.82 2.13 5.49
C GLU A 35 19.67 1.69 6.96
N VAL A 36 18.51 1.11 7.32
CA VAL A 36 18.14 0.97 8.74
C VAL A 36 18.12 -0.47 9.22
N SER A 37 17.89 -1.42 8.33
CA SER A 37 17.90 -2.84 8.69
C SER A 37 19.15 -3.56 8.21
N GLY A 38 20.06 -2.86 7.52
CA GLY A 38 21.31 -3.42 7.02
C GLY A 38 21.12 -4.46 5.92
N PHE A 39 19.99 -4.40 5.21
CA PHE A 39 19.79 -5.22 4.02
C PHE A 39 20.84 -4.85 2.96
N ILE A 40 21.33 -5.82 2.21
CA ILE A 40 22.17 -5.58 1.04
C ILE A 40 21.36 -5.73 -0.25
N ASN A 41 21.84 -5.13 -1.34
CA ASN A 41 21.24 -5.29 -2.66
C ASN A 41 21.02 -6.78 -2.99
N GLY A 42 19.81 -7.13 -3.44
CA GLY A 42 19.43 -8.50 -3.78
C GLY A 42 18.86 -9.34 -2.63
N GLU A 43 18.80 -8.81 -1.40
CA GLU A 43 18.14 -9.51 -0.28
C GLU A 43 16.61 -9.35 -0.24
N ILE A 44 16.08 -8.38 -0.99
CA ILE A 44 14.65 -8.17 -1.21
C ILE A 44 14.39 -8.29 -2.72
N GLU A 45 13.49 -9.19 -3.08
CA GLU A 45 13.06 -9.41 -4.46
C GLU A 45 11.62 -8.90 -4.65
N VAL A 46 11.38 -8.28 -5.79
CA VAL A 46 10.06 -7.77 -6.17
C VAL A 46 9.44 -8.72 -7.18
N ASP A 47 8.28 -9.29 -6.84
CA ASP A 47 7.50 -10.09 -7.77
C ASP A 47 6.59 -9.19 -8.63
N HIS A 48 7.07 -8.82 -9.81
CA HIS A 48 6.36 -7.91 -10.71
C HIS A 48 4.99 -8.45 -11.17
N GLN A 49 4.81 -9.77 -11.25
CA GLN A 49 3.52 -10.38 -11.60
C GLN A 49 2.52 -10.20 -10.45
N ILE A 50 2.98 -10.36 -9.21
CA ILE A 50 2.18 -10.07 -8.03
C ILE A 50 1.85 -8.58 -7.93
N VAL A 51 2.81 -7.68 -8.22
CA VAL A 51 2.55 -6.23 -8.27
C VAL A 51 1.44 -5.92 -9.28
N SER A 52 1.51 -6.47 -10.49
CA SER A 52 0.45 -6.30 -11.50
C SER A 52 -0.90 -6.83 -11.00
N SER A 53 -0.89 -7.98 -10.32
CA SER A 53 -2.11 -8.58 -9.74
C SER A 53 -2.71 -7.74 -8.61
N VAL A 54 -1.89 -7.11 -7.76
CA VAL A 54 -2.33 -6.14 -6.75
C VAL A 54 -3.03 -4.97 -7.44
N VAL A 55 -2.40 -4.41 -8.48
CA VAL A 55 -2.94 -3.28 -9.25
C VAL A 55 -4.29 -3.61 -9.85
N ASP A 56 -4.37 -4.73 -10.56
CA ASP A 56 -5.59 -5.12 -11.25
C ASP A 56 -6.75 -5.38 -10.29
N ARG A 57 -6.48 -6.00 -9.14
CA ARG A 57 -7.51 -6.30 -8.15
C ARG A 57 -8.02 -5.05 -7.44
N TYR A 58 -7.13 -4.16 -6.99
CA TYR A 58 -7.60 -2.93 -6.36
C TYR A 58 -8.36 -2.06 -7.38
N LEU A 59 -7.91 -1.96 -8.64
CA LEU A 59 -8.63 -1.17 -9.65
C LEU A 59 -10.01 -1.74 -9.93
N ARG A 60 -10.18 -3.06 -9.93
CA ARG A 60 -11.50 -3.69 -10.08
C ARG A 60 -12.42 -3.35 -8.92
N ASP A 61 -11.91 -3.34 -7.69
CA ASP A 61 -12.69 -2.92 -6.52
C ASP A 61 -13.05 -1.44 -6.58
N VAL A 62 -12.10 -0.56 -6.94
CA VAL A 62 -12.31 0.87 -7.13
C VAL A 62 -13.36 1.12 -8.21
N LEU A 63 -13.25 0.45 -9.36
CA LEU A 63 -14.27 0.51 -10.41
C LEU A 63 -15.62 0.09 -9.84
N ARG A 64 -15.71 -1.07 -9.19
CA ARG A 64 -16.96 -1.58 -8.61
C ARG A 64 -17.60 -0.54 -7.68
N ILE A 65 -16.82 0.11 -6.81
CA ILE A 65 -17.29 1.18 -5.92
C ILE A 65 -17.84 2.36 -6.74
N ARG A 66 -17.12 2.78 -7.79
CA ARG A 66 -17.57 3.86 -8.70
C ARG A 66 -18.90 3.52 -9.37
N PHE A 67 -19.11 2.27 -9.76
CA PHE A 67 -20.35 1.82 -10.40
C PHE A 67 -21.54 1.80 -9.45
N TYR A 68 -21.35 1.34 -8.20
CA TYR A 68 -22.45 1.29 -7.23
C TYR A 68 -22.84 2.67 -6.69
N HIS A 69 -21.91 3.62 -6.69
CA HIS A 69 -22.16 4.98 -6.24
C HIS A 69 -22.16 5.93 -7.43
N HIS A 70 -23.25 5.92 -8.21
CA HIS A 70 -23.46 6.76 -9.40
C HIS A 70 -23.17 8.26 -9.20
N GLU A 71 -23.19 8.75 -7.96
CA GLU A 71 -23.01 10.17 -7.61
C GLU A 71 -21.60 10.51 -7.07
N ILE A 72 -20.76 9.52 -6.81
CA ILE A 72 -19.40 9.75 -6.30
C ILE A 72 -18.46 10.02 -7.48
N ALA A 73 -18.32 11.30 -7.83
CA ALA A 73 -17.37 11.76 -8.86
C ALA A 73 -15.91 11.39 -8.52
N HIS A 74 -15.58 11.33 -7.22
CA HIS A 74 -14.24 11.02 -6.73
C HIS A 74 -14.31 10.00 -5.59
N ILE A 75 -13.71 8.83 -5.80
CA ILE A 75 -13.57 7.85 -4.72
C ILE A 75 -12.61 8.43 -3.68
N ASP A 76 -13.07 8.43 -2.44
CA ASP A 76 -12.31 8.85 -1.27
C ASP A 76 -10.92 8.19 -1.23
N CYS A 77 -9.87 9.00 -1.02
CA CYS A 77 -8.49 8.53 -0.92
C CYS A 77 -8.31 7.49 0.19
N HIS A 78 -9.08 7.58 1.28
CA HIS A 78 -9.04 6.59 2.36
C HIS A 78 -9.56 5.23 1.90
N LYS A 79 -10.61 5.20 1.06
CA LYS A 79 -11.09 3.97 0.43
C LYS A 79 -10.03 3.38 -0.48
N ILE A 80 -9.42 4.20 -1.33
CA ILE A 80 -8.35 3.72 -2.22
C ILE A 80 -7.20 3.12 -1.41
N SER A 81 -6.74 3.80 -0.37
CA SER A 81 -5.68 3.33 0.53
C SER A 81 -6.04 2.04 1.28
N GLY A 82 -7.29 1.90 1.74
CA GLY A 82 -7.76 0.69 2.41
C GLY A 82 -7.74 -0.54 1.50
N TYR A 83 -8.25 -0.42 0.26
CA TYR A 83 -8.25 -1.51 -0.71
C TYR A 83 -6.84 -1.84 -1.21
N LEU A 84 -5.99 -0.83 -1.40
CA LEU A 84 -4.61 -1.03 -1.81
C LEU A 84 -3.80 -1.76 -0.72
N THR A 85 -3.94 -1.33 0.54
CA THR A 85 -3.34 -2.02 1.70
C THR A 85 -3.77 -3.46 1.78
N TYR A 86 -5.08 -3.72 1.65
CA TYR A 86 -5.62 -5.06 1.66
C TYR A 86 -4.95 -5.97 0.62
N TRP A 87 -4.84 -5.54 -0.63
CA TRP A 87 -4.27 -6.37 -1.69
C TRP A 87 -2.76 -6.57 -1.57
N ILE A 88 -2.02 -5.55 -1.13
CA ILE A 88 -0.57 -5.68 -0.88
C ILE A 88 -0.31 -6.69 0.24
N CYS A 89 -0.98 -6.55 1.39
CA CYS A 89 -0.78 -7.47 2.52
C CYS A 89 -1.25 -8.89 2.21
N LYS A 90 -2.29 -9.03 1.36
CA LYS A 90 -2.82 -10.33 0.96
C LYS A 90 -1.95 -11.05 -0.06
N LEU A 91 -1.39 -10.35 -1.04
CA LEU A 91 -0.63 -10.97 -2.13
C LEU A 91 0.88 -10.95 -1.92
N LYS A 92 1.40 -10.06 -1.07
CA LYS A 92 2.80 -9.98 -0.64
C LYS A 92 3.80 -9.89 -1.81
N PRO A 93 3.81 -8.78 -2.58
CA PRO A 93 4.70 -8.60 -3.74
C PRO A 93 6.20 -8.61 -3.40
N LEU A 94 6.59 -8.31 -2.16
CA LEU A 94 7.99 -8.31 -1.74
C LEU A 94 8.34 -9.64 -1.07
N LYS A 95 9.45 -10.24 -1.52
CA LYS A 95 10.03 -11.46 -0.95
C LYS A 95 11.37 -11.14 -0.31
N VAL A 96 11.57 -11.63 0.90
CA VAL A 96 12.86 -11.51 1.59
C VAL A 96 13.63 -12.81 1.42
N MET A 97 14.87 -12.73 0.94
CA MET A 97 15.74 -13.89 0.76
C MET A 97 16.11 -14.52 2.10
N LYS A 98 16.24 -15.85 2.13
CA LYS A 98 16.50 -16.61 3.38
C LYS A 98 17.71 -16.11 4.17
N SER A 99 18.76 -15.65 3.47
CA SER A 99 19.98 -15.09 4.06
C SER A 99 19.73 -13.80 4.84
N ALA A 100 18.78 -12.99 4.41
CA ALA A 100 18.45 -11.70 5.02
C ALA A 100 17.52 -11.85 6.22
N TYR A 101 16.68 -12.89 6.21
CA TYR A 101 15.70 -13.16 7.26
C TYR A 101 16.31 -13.28 8.64
N GLN A 102 17.53 -13.84 8.71
CA GLN A 102 18.24 -14.09 9.97
C GLN A 102 18.82 -12.81 10.60
N LYS A 103 19.02 -11.75 9.83
CA LYS A 103 19.62 -10.49 10.31
C LYS A 103 18.60 -9.60 11.03
N ASN A 104 17.37 -9.52 10.53
CA ASN A 104 16.32 -8.70 11.12
C ASN A 104 14.94 -9.32 10.89
N LEU A 105 14.59 -10.33 11.70
CA LEU A 105 13.32 -11.06 11.57
C LEU A 105 12.12 -10.10 11.58
N LYS A 106 12.07 -9.17 12.54
CA LYS A 106 10.89 -8.32 12.74
C LYS A 106 10.58 -7.46 11.51
N PHE A 107 11.60 -6.83 10.91
CA PHE A 107 11.41 -6.05 9.69
C PHE A 107 11.09 -6.97 8.49
N SER A 108 11.81 -8.08 8.36
CA SER A 108 11.63 -9.04 7.27
C SER A 108 10.21 -9.59 7.18
N HIS A 109 9.59 -9.88 8.32
CA HIS A 109 8.21 -10.39 8.38
C HIS A 109 7.18 -9.35 7.95
N LEU A 110 7.43 -8.06 8.21
CA LEU A 110 6.46 -6.99 8.04
C LEU A 110 6.70 -6.13 6.79
N ILE A 111 7.59 -6.56 5.88
CA ILE A 111 8.03 -5.70 4.78
C ILE A 111 6.89 -5.30 3.83
N ASN A 112 5.94 -6.19 3.59
CA ASN A 112 4.78 -5.92 2.73
C ASN A 112 3.77 -5.00 3.44
N GLU A 113 3.61 -5.16 4.75
CA GLU A 113 2.77 -4.30 5.58
C GLU A 113 3.36 -2.89 5.67
N ASN A 114 4.68 -2.76 5.75
CA ASN A 114 5.38 -1.48 5.65
C ASN A 114 5.17 -0.84 4.27
N LEU A 115 5.23 -1.63 3.19
CA LEU A 115 4.89 -1.16 1.84
C LEU A 115 3.46 -0.64 1.75
N ALA A 116 2.50 -1.41 2.23
CA ALA A 116 1.12 -1.03 2.25
C ALA A 116 0.88 0.28 3.04
N TRP A 117 1.51 0.39 4.22
CA TRP A 117 1.43 1.58 5.07
C TRP A 117 2.01 2.81 4.37
N ASN A 118 3.27 2.76 3.94
CA ASN A 118 3.95 3.90 3.33
C ASN A 118 3.21 4.39 2.09
N LEU A 119 2.80 3.46 1.22
CA LEU A 119 2.07 3.81 0.02
C LEU A 119 0.70 4.45 0.34
N SER A 120 -0.01 3.94 1.34
CA SER A 120 -1.32 4.43 1.73
C SER A 120 -1.27 5.81 2.38
N ILE A 121 -0.31 6.01 3.29
CA ILE A 121 -0.09 7.31 3.94
C ILE A 121 0.38 8.33 2.92
N THR A 122 1.36 7.99 2.07
CA THR A 122 1.80 8.90 0.98
C THR A 122 0.63 9.26 0.07
N ARG A 123 -0.31 8.34 -0.21
CA ARG A 123 -1.47 8.65 -1.05
C ARG A 123 -2.48 9.57 -0.38
N ILE A 124 -2.71 9.41 0.93
CA ILE A 124 -3.59 10.28 1.72
C ILE A 124 -2.94 11.66 1.88
N ASN A 125 -1.66 11.70 2.20
CA ASN A 125 -0.86 12.89 2.44
C ASN A 125 -0.23 13.49 1.18
N TYR A 126 -0.52 12.97 -0.02
CA TYR A 126 -0.01 13.50 -1.29
C TYR A 126 -0.45 14.96 -1.52
N GLN A 127 -1.56 15.37 -0.89
CA GLN A 127 -2.01 16.76 -0.89
C GLN A 127 -1.25 17.65 0.12
N LYS A 128 -0.44 17.06 1.01
CA LYS A 128 0.20 17.74 2.13
C LYS A 128 1.72 17.84 1.98
N GLN A 129 2.51 16.78 1.73
CA GLN A 129 3.98 16.82 1.46
C GLN A 129 4.53 15.50 0.83
N PRO A 130 5.68 15.51 0.09
CA PRO A 130 6.34 14.32 -0.50
C PRO A 130 6.95 13.36 0.55
N PRO A 131 7.40 12.13 0.17
CA PRO A 131 7.16 10.92 0.94
C PRO A 131 7.88 10.91 2.28
N TYR A 132 7.09 10.69 3.34
CA TYR A 132 7.55 10.40 4.68
C TYR A 132 8.53 9.21 4.62
N LYS A 133 9.85 9.46 4.70
CA LYS A 133 10.89 8.47 5.04
C LYS A 133 10.74 8.00 6.48
N THR A 134 9.53 7.73 6.93
CA THR A 134 9.27 7.43 8.33
C THR A 134 9.16 5.94 8.45
N ILE A 135 10.32 5.34 8.66
CA ILE A 135 10.39 4.06 9.33
C ILE A 135 9.72 4.25 10.66
N VAL A 136 8.61 3.56 10.84
CA VAL A 136 7.85 3.68 12.06
C VAL A 136 8.47 2.78 13.11
N GLN A 137 9.58 3.25 13.66
CA GLN A 137 10.31 2.50 14.67
C GLN A 137 9.82 2.76 16.09
N ASN A 138 9.07 3.84 16.35
CA ASN A 138 8.74 4.24 17.73
C ASN A 138 7.26 4.58 18.01
N ASN A 139 6.33 4.30 17.08
CA ASN A 139 4.90 4.50 17.33
C ASN A 139 4.19 3.18 17.65
N ASN A 140 3.72 3.03 18.89
CA ASN A 140 3.01 1.84 19.37
C ASN A 140 1.78 1.52 18.51
N PHE A 141 1.00 2.52 18.11
CA PHE A 141 -0.18 2.30 17.26
C PHE A 141 0.23 1.64 15.95
N ILE A 142 1.25 2.17 15.28
CA ILE A 142 1.67 1.67 13.97
C ILE A 142 2.27 0.28 14.10
N LEU A 143 3.04 0.00 15.15
CA LEU A 143 3.54 -1.34 15.42
C LEU A 143 2.40 -2.36 15.57
N TYR A 144 1.35 -2.03 16.35
CA TYR A 144 0.18 -2.90 16.49
C TYR A 144 -0.66 -2.96 15.21
N PHE A 145 -0.71 -1.89 14.43
CA PHE A 145 -1.41 -1.84 13.16
C PHE A 145 -0.74 -2.77 12.13
N LEU A 146 0.58 -2.67 11.95
CA LEU A 146 1.36 -3.55 11.07
C LEU A 146 1.25 -5.02 11.52
N TYR A 147 1.31 -5.27 12.83
CA TYR A 147 1.07 -6.60 13.38
C TYR A 147 -0.34 -7.12 13.02
N THR A 148 -1.35 -6.28 13.14
CA THR A 148 -2.74 -6.62 12.78
C THR A 148 -2.86 -6.93 11.29
N LEU A 149 -2.26 -6.13 10.41
CA LEU A 149 -2.24 -6.38 8.97
C LEU A 149 -1.62 -7.74 8.63
N HIS A 150 -0.58 -8.14 9.36
CA HIS A 150 0.15 -9.38 9.08
C HIS A 150 -0.58 -10.64 9.57
N TYR A 151 -1.13 -10.59 10.78
CA TYR A 151 -1.63 -11.79 11.49
C TYR A 151 -3.15 -11.89 11.53
N ARG A 152 -3.90 -10.84 11.16
CA ARG A 152 -5.36 -10.83 11.26
C ARG A 152 -6.01 -10.60 9.90
N PRO A 153 -7.13 -11.30 9.62
CA PRO A 153 -7.96 -10.95 8.49
C PRO A 153 -8.61 -9.60 8.76
N ILE A 154 -8.22 -8.58 8.00
CA ILE A 154 -8.88 -7.27 8.01
C ILE A 154 -9.56 -7.04 6.67
N ASN A 155 -10.77 -6.50 6.69
CA ASN A 155 -11.48 -6.15 5.47
C ASN A 155 -11.05 -4.74 5.00
N PRO A 156 -11.14 -4.44 3.70
CA PRO A 156 -10.70 -3.15 3.16
C PRO A 156 -11.54 -1.96 3.64
N ASP A 157 -12.80 -2.16 4.04
CA ASP A 157 -13.67 -1.08 4.51
C ASP A 157 -13.26 -0.61 5.92
N SER A 158 -12.88 -1.54 6.80
CA SER A 158 -12.31 -1.24 8.12
C SER A 158 -10.98 -0.51 7.99
N LEU A 159 -10.14 -0.88 7.01
CA LEU A 159 -8.92 -0.13 6.70
C LEU A 159 -9.23 1.28 6.23
N SER A 160 -10.26 1.44 5.39
CA SER A 160 -10.70 2.74 4.89
C SER A 160 -11.12 3.68 6.04
N ILE A 161 -11.90 3.17 7.00
CA ILE A 161 -12.28 3.92 8.20
C ILE A 161 -11.05 4.24 9.06
N THR A 162 -10.13 3.28 9.23
CA THR A 162 -8.89 3.50 9.99
C THR A 162 -8.07 4.64 9.40
N TYR A 163 -7.89 4.65 8.08
CA TYR A 163 -7.18 5.72 7.38
C TYR A 163 -7.88 7.08 7.49
N TYR A 164 -9.22 7.10 7.39
CA TYR A 164 -10.00 8.33 7.59
C TYR A 164 -9.78 8.92 8.99
N LEU A 165 -9.82 8.09 10.04
CA LEU A 165 -9.60 8.55 11.42
C LEU A 165 -8.17 9.06 11.63
N LEU A 166 -7.17 8.43 10.99
CA LEU A 166 -5.78 8.88 11.06
C LEU A 166 -5.59 10.26 10.44
N ASP A 167 -6.09 10.50 9.23
CA ASP A 167 -5.99 11.81 8.58
C ASP A 167 -6.72 12.92 9.36
N LYS A 168 -7.87 12.59 9.98
CA LYS A 168 -8.61 13.55 10.80
C LYS A 168 -7.94 13.88 12.12
N LYS A 169 -7.24 12.92 12.73
CA LYS A 169 -6.50 13.19 13.96
C LYS A 169 -5.34 14.16 13.73
N GLU A 170 -4.60 14.01 12.64
CA GLU A 170 -3.52 14.94 12.26
C GLU A 170 -4.01 16.36 11.92
N GLN A 171 -5.32 16.57 11.74
CA GLN A 171 -5.91 17.90 11.50
C GLN A 171 -6.34 18.61 12.80
N LEU A 172 -6.37 17.90 13.92
CA LEU A 172 -6.83 18.41 15.22
C LEU A 172 -5.67 18.72 16.18
N ASP A 173 -4.46 18.25 15.86
CA ASP A 173 -3.20 18.54 16.55
C ASP A 173 -2.44 19.66 15.81
#